data_AF-A0A2J6X412-F1
#
_entry.id   AF-A0A2J6X412-F1
#
_cell.length_a   1.000
_cell.length_b   1.000
_cell.length_c   1.000
_cell.angle_alpha   90.00
_cell.angle_beta   90.00
_cell.angle_gamma   90.00
#
_symmetry.space_group_name_H-M   'P 1'
#
loop_
_entity.id
_entity.type
_entity.pdbx_description
1 polymer ?
#
loop_
_entity_poly.entity_id
_entity_poly.type
_entity_poly.pdbx_seq_one_letter_code
_entity_poly.pdbx_strand_id
1 'polypeptide(L)'
;MYKLYAKKLFTGEEILEDRVILFDENKIYHIGDDINESAKETYTANFVMPPIIDLGSGIGLKEESLGKIEGDDLDEATNPVTPELLTLDGINPYDEAFEKAIRGGTLISLVLPGNANPIGGRGALIYNKGKHVLDMLIQNPLGVKFSINSAPKSIYGSKNKTPSTRMGIAYVIRDTLYKAIEYKNEHKELNLAYEALQDLISQNDLAIFASFRADDITTSLRIAKEFNLKSAILYGIQSNLVKNLIKENNVPVIYGPVMFPRWSIELKGLSPNVPIELINEGILTALTSGHP
;
A
#
# COMPACT_ATOMS: atom_id res chain seq x y z
N MET A 1 23.90 18.85 -11.94
CA MET A 1 22.79 19.26 -12.82
C MET A 1 22.85 18.47 -14.12
N TYR A 2 21.72 17.91 -14.50
CA TYR A 2 21.47 17.07 -15.67
C TYR A 2 20.41 17.73 -16.54
N LYS A 3 20.43 17.44 -17.85
CA LYS A 3 19.46 17.94 -18.83
C LYS A 3 18.80 16.77 -19.55
N LEU A 4 17.48 16.81 -19.74
CA LEU A 4 16.73 15.82 -20.51
C LEU A 4 15.81 16.52 -21.52
N TYR A 5 16.02 16.27 -22.80
CA TYR A 5 15.10 16.66 -23.88
C TYR A 5 14.00 15.59 -24.01
N ALA A 6 12.76 16.00 -23.77
CA ALA A 6 11.58 15.15 -23.88
C ALA A 6 10.75 15.60 -25.10
N LYS A 7 10.66 14.74 -26.12
CA LYS A 7 9.76 14.99 -27.25
C LYS A 7 8.30 15.06 -26.80
N LYS A 8 7.93 14.19 -25.87
CA LYS A 8 6.66 14.22 -25.14
C LYS A 8 6.93 14.08 -23.66
N LEU A 9 6.40 15.00 -22.86
CA LEU A 9 6.42 14.95 -21.40
C LEU A 9 4.99 14.83 -20.90
N PHE A 10 4.64 13.69 -20.32
CA PHE A 10 3.41 13.55 -19.54
C PHE A 10 3.65 14.04 -18.11
N THR A 11 2.90 15.03 -17.64
CA THR A 11 3.08 15.62 -16.30
C THR A 11 2.34 14.85 -15.20
N GLY A 12 1.51 13.87 -15.58
CA GLY A 12 0.49 13.27 -14.71
C GLY A 12 -0.93 13.75 -15.05
N GLU A 13 -1.05 14.90 -15.73
CA GLU A 13 -2.34 15.51 -16.09
C GLU A 13 -2.43 15.80 -17.59
N GLU A 14 -1.34 16.29 -18.19
CA GLU A 14 -1.29 16.69 -19.60
C GLU A 14 -0.02 16.20 -20.29
N ILE A 15 -0.02 16.27 -21.62
CA ILE A 15 1.15 15.98 -22.45
C ILE A 15 1.65 17.30 -23.04
N LEU A 16 2.89 17.63 -22.70
CA LEU A 16 3.64 18.75 -23.27
C LEU A 16 4.58 18.22 -24.36
N GLU A 17 4.73 18.96 -25.46
CA GLU A 17 5.64 18.61 -26.54
C GLU A 17 6.94 19.41 -26.44
N ASP A 18 8.04 18.77 -26.84
CA ASP A 18 9.38 19.36 -26.97
C ASP A 18 9.79 20.21 -25.75
N ARG A 19 9.93 19.53 -24.60
CA ARG A 19 10.31 20.14 -23.31
C ARG A 19 11.71 19.74 -22.89
N VAL A 20 12.40 20.67 -22.23
CA VAL A 20 13.66 20.44 -21.52
C VAL A 20 13.38 20.35 -20.03
N ILE A 21 13.94 19.33 -19.41
CA ILE A 21 13.90 19.12 -17.96
C ILE A 21 15.32 19.29 -17.42
N LEU A 22 15.50 20.22 -16.47
CA LEU A 22 16.75 20.37 -15.73
C LEU A 22 16.55 19.84 -14.31
N PHE A 23 17.43 18.95 -13.88
CA PHE A 23 17.28 18.27 -12.59
C PHE A 23 18.64 17.93 -11.98
N ASP A 24 18.63 17.56 -10.72
CA ASP A 24 19.73 16.89 -10.05
C ASP A 24 19.21 15.73 -9.20
N GLU A 25 20.06 15.19 -8.34
CA GLU A 25 19.75 14.06 -7.46
C GLU A 25 18.62 14.36 -6.47
N ASN A 26 18.29 15.64 -6.22
CA ASN A 26 17.34 16.06 -5.21
C ASN A 26 16.02 16.58 -5.79
N LYS A 27 16.05 17.25 -6.94
CA LYS A 27 14.85 17.88 -7.50
C LYS A 27 14.94 18.22 -8.98
N ILE A 28 13.76 18.54 -9.52
CA ILE A 28 13.59 19.19 -10.82
C ILE A 28 13.61 20.72 -10.61
N TYR A 29 14.43 21.41 -11.39
CA TYR A 29 14.61 22.88 -11.34
C TYR A 29 13.80 23.61 -12.40
N HIS A 30 13.66 23.00 -13.56
CA HIS A 30 13.05 23.63 -14.73
C HIS A 30 12.37 22.59 -15.61
N ILE A 31 11.18 22.95 -16.09
CA ILE A 31 10.46 22.25 -17.16
C ILE A 31 10.00 23.33 -18.13
N GLY A 32 10.46 23.31 -19.38
CA GLY A 32 10.09 24.34 -20.34
C GLY A 32 10.94 24.31 -21.60
N ASP A 33 11.09 25.46 -22.23
CA ASP A 33 12.01 25.64 -23.35
C ASP A 33 13.47 25.52 -22.88
N ASP A 34 14.40 25.26 -23.82
CA ASP A 34 15.82 25.21 -23.51
C ASP A 34 16.34 26.60 -23.16
N ILE A 35 16.76 26.76 -21.91
CA ILE A 35 17.35 28.00 -21.39
C ILE A 35 18.88 28.04 -21.54
N ASN A 36 19.47 27.15 -22.35
CA ASN A 36 20.91 27.06 -22.64
C ASN A 36 21.81 26.90 -21.39
N GLU A 37 21.26 26.32 -20.33
CA GLU A 37 22.03 25.99 -19.12
C GLU A 37 23.05 24.88 -19.37
N SER A 38 24.21 25.01 -18.72
CA SER A 38 25.26 23.99 -18.74
C SER A 38 24.83 22.76 -17.93
N ALA A 39 25.03 21.57 -18.49
CA ALA A 39 24.68 20.31 -17.85
C ALA A 39 25.88 19.36 -17.82
N LYS A 40 26.00 18.60 -16.74
CA LYS A 40 27.01 17.53 -16.60
C LYS A 40 26.80 16.45 -17.66
N GLU A 41 25.54 16.11 -17.91
CA GLU A 41 25.14 15.14 -18.91
C GLU A 41 23.79 15.54 -19.51
N THR A 42 23.59 15.18 -20.77
CA THR A 42 22.40 15.51 -21.55
C THR A 42 21.79 14.24 -22.13
N TYR A 43 20.50 14.04 -21.86
CA TYR A 43 19.72 12.90 -22.32
C TYR A 43 18.67 13.35 -23.33
N THR A 44 18.17 12.42 -24.13
CA THR A 44 17.02 12.64 -25.03
C THR A 44 16.09 11.44 -24.95
N ALA A 45 14.79 11.70 -24.83
CA ALA A 45 13.76 10.67 -24.77
C ALA A 45 12.55 11.04 -25.63
N ASN A 46 11.96 10.03 -26.26
CA ASN A 46 10.73 10.20 -27.04
C ASN A 46 9.51 10.45 -26.14
N PHE A 47 9.53 9.89 -24.92
CA PHE A 47 8.46 10.02 -23.95
C PHE A 47 9.05 10.02 -22.54
N VAL A 48 8.61 10.96 -21.71
CA VAL A 48 8.99 11.09 -20.30
C VAL A 48 7.72 11.20 -19.48
N MET A 49 7.69 10.53 -18.34
CA MET A 49 6.61 10.63 -17.35
C MET A 49 7.16 10.48 -15.93
N PRO A 50 6.42 10.96 -14.91
CA PRO A 50 6.65 10.55 -13.54
C PRO A 50 6.69 9.03 -13.40
N PRO A 51 7.45 8.49 -12.44
CA PRO A 51 7.45 7.06 -12.20
C PRO A 51 6.07 6.57 -11.73
N ILE A 52 5.78 5.30 -12.02
CA ILE A 52 4.63 4.62 -11.42
C ILE A 52 4.93 4.35 -9.94
N ILE A 53 3.91 4.53 -9.11
CA ILE A 53 3.92 4.27 -7.67
C ILE A 53 2.90 3.14 -7.40
N ASP A 54 3.34 2.03 -6.83
CA ASP A 54 2.47 0.91 -6.46
C ASP A 54 2.15 0.92 -4.97
N LEU A 55 0.89 1.07 -4.59
CA LEU A 55 0.48 1.34 -3.20
C LEU A 55 -0.06 0.11 -2.45
N GLY A 56 0.32 -1.11 -2.85
CA GLY A 56 -0.16 -2.33 -2.24
C GLY A 56 0.54 -3.60 -2.74
N SER A 57 1.86 -3.66 -2.54
CA SER A 57 2.73 -4.72 -3.05
C SER A 57 3.35 -5.54 -1.91
N GLY A 58 3.65 -6.82 -2.17
CA GLY A 58 4.51 -7.67 -1.34
C GLY A 58 5.93 -7.85 -1.91
N ILE A 59 6.31 -7.04 -2.91
CA ILE A 59 7.60 -7.15 -3.61
C ILE A 59 8.78 -7.21 -2.63
N GLY A 60 9.66 -8.20 -2.83
CA GLY A 60 10.81 -8.46 -1.97
C GLY A 60 10.48 -9.17 -0.66
N LEU A 61 9.22 -9.21 -0.19
CA LEU A 61 8.79 -10.11 0.90
C LEU A 61 8.49 -11.50 0.37
N LYS A 62 7.92 -11.56 -0.84
CA LYS A 62 7.69 -12.79 -1.58
C LYS A 62 8.52 -12.79 -2.83
N GLU A 63 9.67 -13.45 -2.76
CA GLU A 63 10.64 -13.47 -3.84
C GLU A 63 10.08 -14.18 -5.09
N GLU A 64 10.53 -13.75 -6.28
CA GLU A 64 10.13 -14.36 -7.55
C GLU A 64 10.72 -15.77 -7.79
N SER A 65 11.17 -16.45 -6.73
CA SER A 65 11.87 -17.74 -6.75
C SER A 65 10.97 -18.91 -6.37
N LEU A 66 11.39 -20.14 -6.70
CA LEU A 66 10.62 -21.38 -6.44
C LEU A 66 10.65 -21.85 -4.97
N GLY A 67 11.32 -21.13 -4.07
CA GLY A 67 11.43 -21.47 -2.65
C GLY A 67 10.17 -21.08 -1.88
N LYS A 68 9.50 -22.06 -1.25
CA LYS A 68 8.27 -21.81 -0.48
C LYS A 68 8.53 -21.31 0.95
N ILE A 69 9.75 -21.46 1.45
CA ILE A 69 10.09 -21.16 2.84
C ILE A 69 11.06 -19.99 2.87
N GLU A 70 12.12 -20.05 2.07
CA GLU A 70 13.24 -19.12 2.12
C GLU A 70 12.90 -17.73 1.59
N GLY A 71 11.93 -17.62 0.69
CA GLY A 71 11.55 -16.36 0.03
C GLY A 71 10.07 -16.03 0.15
N ASP A 72 9.40 -16.48 1.22
CA ASP A 72 7.99 -16.15 1.49
C ASP A 72 7.84 -15.63 2.93
N ASP A 73 8.27 -14.39 3.13
CA ASP A 73 8.18 -13.64 4.40
C ASP A 73 6.94 -12.72 4.46
N LEU A 74 5.99 -12.92 3.54
CA LEU A 74 4.84 -12.04 3.35
C LEU A 74 3.87 -12.02 4.54
N ASP A 75 3.64 -13.17 5.19
CA ASP A 75 2.62 -13.35 6.21
C ASP A 75 3.15 -14.07 7.46
N GLU A 76 3.26 -13.35 8.58
CA GLU A 76 3.49 -13.95 9.91
C GLU A 76 2.18 -14.50 10.50
N ALA A 77 1.69 -15.59 9.91
CA ALA A 77 0.37 -16.14 10.18
C ALA A 77 0.25 -16.92 11.51
N THR A 78 1.20 -16.79 12.46
CA THR A 78 1.15 -17.48 13.76
C THR A 78 0.30 -16.74 14.80
N ASN A 79 0.21 -15.41 14.70
CA ASN A 79 -0.54 -14.54 15.60
C ASN A 79 -1.45 -13.59 14.81
N PRO A 80 -2.78 -13.51 15.09
CA PRO A 80 -3.69 -12.60 14.37
C PRO A 80 -3.42 -11.11 14.62
N VAL A 81 -2.58 -10.77 15.59
CA VAL A 81 -2.26 -9.40 15.96
C VAL A 81 -0.75 -9.25 16.01
N THR A 82 -0.18 -8.65 14.98
CA THR A 82 1.27 -8.44 14.83
C THR A 82 1.65 -7.01 14.38
N PRO A 83 1.05 -5.94 14.95
CA PRO A 83 1.37 -4.56 14.56
C PRO A 83 2.85 -4.17 14.78
N GLU A 84 3.55 -4.84 15.68
CA GLU A 84 4.96 -4.62 15.98
C GLU A 84 5.90 -4.94 14.81
N LEU A 85 5.48 -5.83 13.89
CA LEU A 85 6.29 -6.24 12.75
C LEU A 85 6.43 -5.14 11.71
N LEU A 86 7.60 -5.05 11.09
CA LEU A 86 7.91 -4.13 10.01
C LEU A 86 8.17 -4.92 8.73
N THR A 87 7.55 -4.52 7.63
CA THR A 87 7.90 -5.12 6.32
C THR A 87 9.35 -4.86 5.96
N LEU A 88 9.95 -3.77 6.44
CA LEU A 88 11.35 -3.43 6.19
C LEU A 88 12.31 -4.57 6.56
N ASP A 89 11.97 -5.35 7.59
CA ASP A 89 12.81 -6.42 8.11
C ASP A 89 12.77 -7.70 7.26
N GLY A 90 11.77 -7.85 6.37
CA GLY A 90 11.62 -9.01 5.48
C GLY A 90 11.92 -8.72 4.01
N ILE A 91 12.13 -7.46 3.61
CA ILE A 91 12.38 -7.12 2.20
C ILE A 91 13.77 -7.61 1.79
N ASN A 92 13.83 -8.54 0.84
CA ASN A 92 15.05 -8.92 0.15
C ASN A 92 15.33 -7.95 -1.02
N PRO A 93 16.31 -7.02 -0.91
CA PRO A 93 16.60 -6.04 -1.97
C PRO A 93 17.22 -6.67 -3.24
N TYR A 94 17.55 -7.96 -3.22
CA TYR A 94 18.16 -8.69 -4.33
C TYR A 94 17.15 -9.51 -5.14
N ASP A 95 15.86 -9.44 -4.81
CA ASP A 95 14.80 -10.07 -5.57
C ASP A 95 14.76 -9.54 -7.02
N GLU A 96 14.66 -10.45 -8.00
CA GLU A 96 14.61 -10.11 -9.42
C GLU A 96 13.39 -9.25 -9.78
N ALA A 97 12.32 -9.33 -8.97
CA ALA A 97 11.10 -8.55 -9.16
C ALA A 97 11.38 -7.04 -9.18
N PHE A 98 12.37 -6.54 -8.43
CA PHE A 98 12.70 -5.11 -8.38
C PHE A 98 13.18 -4.56 -9.73
N GLU A 99 14.10 -5.26 -10.39
CA GLU A 99 14.60 -4.84 -11.70
C GLU A 99 13.50 -4.93 -12.76
N LYS A 100 12.61 -5.93 -12.67
CA LYS A 100 11.44 -6.05 -13.54
C LYS A 100 10.44 -4.91 -13.32
N ALA A 101 10.19 -4.53 -12.06
CA ALA A 101 9.32 -3.41 -11.71
C ALA A 101 9.86 -2.08 -12.28
N ILE A 102 11.16 -1.81 -12.14
CA ILE A 102 11.81 -0.62 -12.72
C ILE A 102 11.69 -0.61 -14.23
N ARG A 103 11.96 -1.73 -14.90
CA ARG A 103 11.81 -1.84 -16.37
C ARG A 103 10.37 -1.64 -16.82
N GLY A 104 9.39 -1.95 -15.97
CA GLY A 104 7.97 -1.65 -16.15
C GLY A 104 7.57 -0.20 -15.85
N GLY A 105 8.50 0.63 -15.36
CA GLY A 105 8.26 2.03 -15.00
C GLY A 105 7.86 2.27 -13.53
N THR A 106 7.78 1.21 -12.70
CA THR A 106 7.47 1.32 -11.27
C THR A 106 8.73 1.55 -10.47
N LEU A 107 8.89 2.78 -9.97
CA LEU A 107 10.06 3.16 -9.17
C LEU A 107 9.79 3.12 -7.67
N ILE A 108 8.55 3.32 -7.24
CA ILE A 108 8.20 3.42 -5.81
C ILE A 108 7.14 2.36 -5.49
N SER A 109 7.33 1.67 -4.37
CA SER A 109 6.37 0.71 -3.85
C SER A 109 6.09 0.97 -2.38
N LEU A 110 4.82 0.91 -1.99
CA LEU A 110 4.42 0.68 -0.61
C LEU A 110 4.36 -0.83 -0.40
N VAL A 111 5.35 -1.35 0.32
CA VAL A 111 5.42 -2.76 0.68
C VAL A 111 4.59 -2.99 1.93
N LEU A 112 3.68 -3.95 1.87
CA LEU A 112 2.75 -4.28 2.94
C LEU A 112 2.82 -5.77 3.28
N PRO A 113 2.52 -6.17 4.54
CA PRO A 113 2.32 -7.57 4.86
C PRO A 113 1.19 -8.17 4.01
N GLY A 114 1.07 -9.49 3.98
CA GLY A 114 -0.03 -10.19 3.33
C GLY A 114 -1.35 -10.08 4.07
N ASN A 115 -2.33 -10.88 3.64
CA ASN A 115 -3.72 -10.76 4.09
C ASN A 115 -4.06 -11.72 5.24
N ALA A 116 -3.08 -12.44 5.80
CA ALA A 116 -3.36 -13.48 6.77
C ALA A 116 -3.93 -12.93 8.08
N ASN A 117 -3.46 -11.78 8.53
CA ASN A 117 -3.72 -11.33 9.90
C ASN A 117 -4.74 -10.19 9.93
N PRO A 118 -5.70 -10.18 10.88
CA PRO A 118 -6.55 -9.02 11.15
C PRO A 118 -5.76 -7.73 11.35
N ILE A 119 -4.61 -7.80 12.04
CA ILE A 119 -3.61 -6.72 12.16
C ILE A 119 -2.25 -7.33 11.78
N GLY A 120 -1.75 -7.02 10.58
CA GLY A 120 -0.65 -7.77 9.96
C GLY A 120 0.75 -7.19 10.12
N GLY A 121 0.88 -5.97 10.62
CA GLY A 121 2.16 -5.27 10.72
C GLY A 121 2.15 -3.94 9.98
N ARG A 122 3.32 -3.33 9.88
CA ARG A 122 3.52 -1.97 9.38
C ARG A 122 4.31 -1.95 8.08
N GLY A 123 3.81 -1.17 7.12
CA GLY A 123 4.38 -1.07 5.78
C GLY A 123 5.48 -0.03 5.64
N ALA A 124 6.36 -0.27 4.68
CA ALA A 124 7.44 0.64 4.29
C ALA A 124 7.23 1.17 2.87
N LEU A 125 7.44 2.48 2.68
CA LEU A 125 7.51 3.10 1.37
C LEU A 125 8.97 3.10 0.91
N ILE A 126 9.23 2.54 -0.27
CA ILE A 126 10.58 2.34 -0.79
C ILE A 126 10.71 2.74 -2.26
N TYR A 127 11.92 3.10 -2.67
CA TYR A 127 12.38 3.02 -4.04
C TYR A 127 12.70 1.56 -4.39
N ASN A 128 12.29 1.11 -5.57
CA ASN A 128 12.59 -0.22 -6.10
C ASN A 128 14.07 -0.38 -6.51
N LYS A 129 14.94 0.58 -6.19
CA LYS A 129 16.39 0.56 -6.48
C LYS A 129 17.19 0.93 -5.24
N GLY A 130 18.20 0.12 -4.93
CA GLY A 130 19.20 0.39 -3.90
C GLY A 130 20.23 -0.74 -3.87
N LYS A 131 21.33 -0.57 -3.12
CA LYS A 131 22.29 -1.67 -2.89
C LYS A 131 21.86 -2.55 -1.73
N HIS A 132 21.15 -1.95 -0.78
CA HIS A 132 20.54 -2.62 0.35
C HIS A 132 19.24 -1.90 0.74
N VAL A 133 18.41 -2.54 1.56
CA VAL A 133 17.08 -2.03 1.92
C VAL A 133 17.09 -0.60 2.51
N LEU A 134 18.16 -0.21 3.22
CA LEU A 134 18.29 1.14 3.76
C LEU A 134 18.50 2.22 2.67
N ASP A 135 19.06 1.88 1.51
CA ASP A 135 19.20 2.82 0.38
C ASP A 135 17.85 3.01 -0.33
N MET A 136 16.98 2.00 -0.22
CA MET A 136 15.66 1.99 -0.84
C MET A 136 14.65 2.78 -0.01
N LEU A 137 14.91 3.00 1.28
CA LEU A 137 13.93 3.53 2.21
C LEU A 137 13.53 4.98 1.90
N ILE A 138 12.22 5.22 1.77
CA ILE A 138 11.61 6.56 1.73
C ILE A 138 10.98 6.88 3.08
N GLN A 139 10.14 5.98 3.59
CA GLN A 139 9.47 6.12 4.89
C GLN A 139 9.17 4.76 5.51
N ASN A 140 9.45 4.61 6.81
CA ASN A 140 9.10 3.41 7.58
C ASN A 140 8.83 3.78 9.06
N PRO A 141 7.64 3.48 9.61
CA PRO A 141 6.45 2.96 8.92
C PRO A 141 5.69 4.07 8.15
N LEU A 142 4.88 3.67 7.16
CA LEU A 142 3.85 4.54 6.55
C LEU A 142 2.46 4.30 7.16
N GLY A 143 2.21 3.08 7.63
CA GLY A 143 0.91 2.69 8.15
C GLY A 143 0.83 1.24 8.57
N VAL A 144 -0.24 0.91 9.29
CA VAL A 144 -0.57 -0.42 9.78
C VAL A 144 -1.57 -1.07 8.83
N LYS A 145 -1.30 -2.32 8.43
CA LYS A 145 -2.22 -3.08 7.58
C LYS A 145 -3.22 -3.87 8.42
N PHE A 146 -4.50 -3.71 8.06
CA PHE A 146 -5.62 -4.44 8.61
C PHE A 146 -6.28 -5.30 7.53
N SER A 147 -6.53 -6.57 7.81
CA SER A 147 -7.22 -7.46 6.87
C SER A 147 -8.65 -7.73 7.32
N ILE A 148 -9.62 -7.16 6.62
CA ILE A 148 -11.05 -7.40 6.83
C ILE A 148 -11.57 -8.09 5.57
N ASN A 149 -11.31 -9.39 5.48
CA ASN A 149 -11.66 -10.22 4.33
C ASN A 149 -11.68 -11.72 4.73
N SER A 150 -11.77 -12.62 3.75
CA SER A 150 -11.87 -14.05 4.01
C SER A 150 -10.58 -14.70 4.50
N ALA A 151 -9.40 -14.14 4.20
CA ALA A 151 -8.13 -14.79 4.48
C ALA A 151 -7.89 -15.01 5.99
N PRO A 152 -8.07 -14.00 6.88
CA PRO A 152 -7.89 -14.22 8.31
C PRO A 152 -8.81 -15.29 8.89
N LYS A 153 -10.10 -15.23 8.54
CA LYS A 153 -11.06 -16.21 9.06
C LYS A 153 -10.81 -17.62 8.56
N SER A 154 -10.22 -17.77 7.37
CA SER A 154 -9.84 -19.07 6.81
C SER A 154 -8.59 -19.63 7.51
N ILE A 155 -7.55 -18.80 7.66
CA ILE A 155 -6.25 -19.19 8.19
C ILE A 155 -6.30 -19.50 9.68
N TYR A 156 -6.95 -18.65 10.48
CA TYR A 156 -7.07 -18.92 11.92
C TYR A 156 -8.17 -19.92 12.23
N GLY A 157 -9.24 -19.92 11.45
CA GLY A 157 -10.29 -20.94 11.53
C GLY A 157 -9.76 -22.36 11.34
N SER A 158 -8.87 -22.59 10.37
CA SER A 158 -8.23 -23.90 10.17
C SER A 158 -7.29 -24.31 11.32
N LYS A 159 -6.78 -23.33 12.08
CA LYS A 159 -5.97 -23.51 13.28
C LYS A 159 -6.79 -23.61 14.57
N ASN A 160 -8.13 -23.66 14.48
CA ASN A 160 -9.05 -23.58 15.63
C ASN A 160 -8.76 -22.37 16.54
N LYS A 161 -8.34 -21.26 15.96
CA LYS A 161 -7.99 -20.02 16.64
C LYS A 161 -8.90 -18.88 16.16
N THR A 162 -9.20 -17.93 17.04
CA THR A 162 -9.90 -16.71 16.64
C THR A 162 -8.99 -15.88 15.71
N PRO A 163 -9.50 -15.31 14.61
CA PRO A 163 -10.89 -15.33 14.15
C PRO A 163 -11.24 -16.47 13.18
N SER A 164 -12.47 -16.97 13.24
CA SER A 164 -13.06 -17.90 12.25
C SER A 164 -14.28 -17.32 11.51
N THR A 165 -14.64 -16.07 11.80
CA THR A 165 -15.77 -15.34 11.21
C THR A 165 -15.40 -13.87 10.98
N ARG A 166 -16.17 -13.15 10.15
CA ARG A 166 -16.03 -11.70 9.97
C ARG A 166 -16.26 -10.92 11.26
N MET A 167 -17.22 -11.36 12.07
CA MET A 167 -17.46 -10.79 13.41
C MET A 167 -16.22 -10.96 14.29
N GLY A 168 -15.58 -12.14 14.24
CA GLY A 168 -14.33 -12.41 14.94
C GLY A 168 -13.19 -11.49 14.49
N ILE A 169 -13.04 -11.25 13.18
CA ILE A 169 -12.04 -10.31 12.65
C ILE A 169 -12.28 -8.91 13.22
N ALA A 170 -13.52 -8.41 13.11
CA ALA A 170 -13.87 -7.08 13.62
C ALA A 170 -13.70 -6.96 15.14
N TYR A 171 -13.97 -8.04 15.89
CA TYR A 171 -13.73 -8.12 17.33
C TYR A 171 -12.24 -8.02 17.65
N VAL A 172 -11.38 -8.82 17.01
CA VAL A 172 -9.93 -8.81 17.24
C VAL A 172 -9.35 -7.42 17.01
N ILE A 173 -9.76 -6.74 15.93
CA ILE A 173 -9.28 -5.40 15.62
C ILE A 173 -9.73 -4.40 16.69
N ARG A 174 -11.02 -4.38 17.05
CA ARG A 174 -11.56 -3.47 18.08
C ARG A 174 -10.92 -3.69 19.45
N ASP A 175 -10.87 -4.93 19.91
CA ASP A 175 -10.30 -5.30 21.21
C ASP A 175 -8.85 -4.84 21.32
N THR A 176 -8.06 -5.03 20.26
CA THR A 176 -6.67 -4.55 20.20
C THR A 176 -6.58 -3.03 20.28
N LEU A 177 -7.36 -2.30 19.46
CA LEU A 177 -7.31 -0.84 19.44
C LEU A 177 -7.75 -0.22 20.77
N TYR A 178 -8.80 -0.74 21.41
CA TYR A 178 -9.20 -0.30 22.74
C TYR A 178 -8.09 -0.50 23.77
N LYS A 179 -7.45 -1.67 23.78
CA LYS A 179 -6.32 -1.96 24.68
C LYS A 179 -5.11 -1.06 24.41
N ALA A 180 -4.84 -0.73 23.16
CA ALA A 180 -3.75 0.17 22.79
C ALA A 180 -4.01 1.63 23.23
N ILE A 181 -5.28 2.08 23.21
CA ILE A 181 -5.69 3.37 23.78
C ILE A 181 -5.56 3.37 25.31
N GLU A 182 -6.01 2.31 25.97
CA GLU A 182 -5.89 2.15 27.44
C GLU A 182 -4.41 2.13 27.87
N TYR A 183 -3.57 1.41 27.13
CA TYR A 183 -2.13 1.33 27.34
C TYR A 183 -1.46 2.72 27.37
N LYS A 184 -1.86 3.63 26.47
CA LYS A 184 -1.34 5.01 26.42
C LYS A 184 -1.62 5.80 27.70
N ASN A 185 -2.75 5.54 28.35
CA ASN A 185 -3.24 6.34 29.47
C ASN A 185 -2.76 5.84 30.85
N GLU A 186 -2.38 4.56 30.96
CA GLU A 186 -2.21 3.89 32.26
C GLU A 186 -0.76 3.62 32.67
N HIS A 187 0.25 4.12 31.93
CA HIS A 187 1.68 3.90 32.22
C HIS A 187 2.03 2.42 32.49
N LYS A 188 1.47 1.51 31.69
CA LYS A 188 1.65 0.06 31.83
C LYS A 188 3.07 -0.38 31.49
N GLU A 189 3.42 -1.59 31.93
CA GLU A 189 4.62 -2.28 31.43
C GLU A 189 4.62 -2.34 29.89
N LEU A 190 5.80 -2.19 29.30
CA LEU A 190 5.98 -2.13 27.85
C LEU A 190 5.30 -3.30 27.13
N ASN A 191 4.40 -2.98 26.20
CA ASN A 191 3.79 -3.95 25.30
C ASN A 191 4.07 -3.52 23.86
N LEU A 192 4.90 -4.27 23.14
CA LEU A 192 5.35 -3.90 21.79
C LEU A 192 4.20 -3.76 20.78
N ALA A 193 3.16 -4.59 20.88
CA ALA A 193 2.04 -4.52 19.96
C ALA A 193 1.23 -3.24 20.16
N TYR A 194 0.98 -2.84 21.41
CA TYR A 194 0.26 -1.60 21.70
C TYR A 194 1.13 -0.36 21.48
N GLU A 195 2.42 -0.44 21.78
CA GLU A 195 3.40 0.62 21.47
C GLU A 195 3.46 0.91 19.97
N ALA A 196 3.49 -0.14 19.14
CA ALA A 196 3.51 0.00 17.67
C ALA A 196 2.24 0.66 17.09
N LEU A 197 1.13 0.70 17.84
CA LEU A 197 -0.12 1.32 17.42
C LEU A 197 -0.26 2.78 17.87
N GLN A 198 0.69 3.33 18.63
CA GLN A 198 0.56 4.69 19.18
C GLN A 198 0.59 5.77 18.09
N ASP A 199 1.41 5.61 17.05
CA ASP A 199 1.44 6.51 15.90
C ASP A 199 0.18 6.42 15.04
N LEU A 200 -0.42 5.23 14.96
CA LEU A 200 -1.71 5.05 14.29
C LEU A 200 -2.83 5.78 15.04
N ILE A 201 -2.91 5.60 16.36
CA ILE A 201 -3.92 6.26 17.22
C ILE A 201 -3.75 7.78 17.19
N SER A 202 -2.51 8.26 17.05
CA SER A 202 -2.19 9.68 16.98
C SER A 202 -2.30 10.26 15.56
N GLN A 203 -2.74 9.47 14.58
CA GLN A 203 -2.91 9.81 13.15
C GLN A 203 -1.60 10.18 12.41
N ASN A 204 -0.44 9.81 12.95
CA ASN A 204 0.83 9.92 12.27
C ASN A 204 0.95 8.84 11.17
N ASP A 205 0.42 7.65 11.45
CA ASP A 205 0.38 6.51 10.54
C ASP A 205 -1.01 6.30 9.91
N LEU A 206 -1.06 5.64 8.75
CA LEU A 206 -2.30 5.25 8.08
C LEU A 206 -2.84 3.90 8.59
N ALA A 207 -4.15 3.78 8.74
CA ALA A 207 -4.84 2.48 8.75
C ALA A 207 -5.14 2.04 7.32
N ILE A 208 -4.45 1.01 6.84
CA ILE A 208 -4.64 0.48 5.48
C ILE A 208 -5.51 -0.77 5.57
N PHE A 209 -6.78 -0.65 5.19
CA PHE A 209 -7.76 -1.74 5.30
C PHE A 209 -7.86 -2.54 4.00
N ALA A 210 -7.29 -3.74 3.98
CA ALA A 210 -7.49 -4.72 2.92
C ALA A 210 -8.91 -5.30 2.98
N SER A 211 -9.80 -4.75 2.16
CA SER A 211 -11.23 -5.09 2.13
C SER A 211 -11.72 -5.23 0.70
N PHE A 212 -12.29 -6.40 0.39
CA PHE A 212 -12.73 -6.72 -0.96
C PHE A 212 -14.23 -6.45 -1.13
N ARG A 213 -15.07 -6.98 -0.22
CA ARG A 213 -16.53 -6.86 -0.31
C ARG A 213 -17.08 -5.57 0.28
N ALA A 214 -18.26 -5.19 -0.16
CA ALA A 214 -18.95 -3.98 0.30
C ALA A 214 -19.22 -3.98 1.82
N ASP A 215 -19.60 -5.12 2.39
CA ASP A 215 -19.83 -5.28 3.83
C ASP A 215 -18.53 -5.22 4.64
N ASP A 216 -17.43 -5.73 4.09
CA ASP A 216 -16.09 -5.62 4.69
C ASP A 216 -15.61 -4.15 4.66
N ILE A 217 -15.74 -3.47 3.52
CA ILE A 217 -15.42 -2.03 3.38
C ILE A 217 -16.23 -1.19 4.38
N THR A 218 -17.53 -1.45 4.50
CA THR A 218 -18.39 -0.74 5.46
C THR A 218 -17.94 -0.97 6.90
N THR A 219 -17.44 -2.17 7.21
CA THR A 219 -16.88 -2.47 8.54
C THR A 219 -15.58 -1.71 8.78
N SER A 220 -14.71 -1.63 7.78
CA SER A 220 -13.47 -0.84 7.80
C SER A 220 -13.75 0.63 8.06
N LEU A 221 -14.71 1.23 7.33
CA LEU A 221 -15.12 2.63 7.54
C LEU A 221 -15.69 2.86 8.95
N ARG A 222 -16.49 1.92 9.47
CA ARG A 222 -17.01 2.00 10.84
C ARG A 222 -15.89 1.98 11.88
N ILE A 223 -14.91 1.09 11.73
CA ILE A 223 -13.76 1.01 12.65
C ILE A 223 -12.92 2.29 12.54
N ALA A 224 -12.61 2.74 11.32
CA ALA A 224 -11.85 3.98 11.12
C ALA A 224 -12.54 5.17 11.81
N LYS A 225 -13.86 5.30 11.68
CA LYS A 225 -14.63 6.36 12.37
C LYS A 225 -14.67 6.18 13.88
N GLU A 226 -14.85 4.96 14.38
CA GLU A 226 -14.93 4.62 15.81
C GLU A 226 -13.66 5.00 16.57
N PHE A 227 -12.50 4.83 15.95
CA PHE A 227 -11.19 5.13 16.56
C PHE A 227 -10.54 6.41 15.98
N ASN A 228 -11.26 7.17 15.16
CA ASN A 228 -10.77 8.39 14.51
C ASN A 228 -9.44 8.18 13.76
N LEU A 229 -9.36 7.15 12.91
CA LEU A 229 -8.14 6.77 12.20
C LEU A 229 -8.08 7.44 10.82
N LYS A 230 -6.90 7.97 10.47
CA LYS A 230 -6.58 8.33 9.08
C LYS A 230 -6.41 7.03 8.29
N SER A 231 -7.22 6.81 7.25
CA SER A 231 -7.32 5.49 6.63
C SER A 231 -7.36 5.50 5.11
N ALA A 232 -7.10 4.33 4.51
CA ALA A 232 -7.28 4.04 3.10
C ALA A 232 -7.86 2.62 2.94
N ILE A 233 -8.68 2.42 1.91
CA ILE A 233 -9.17 1.07 1.54
C ILE A 233 -8.22 0.48 0.50
N LEU A 234 -7.67 -0.70 0.78
CA LEU A 234 -6.89 -1.50 -0.16
C LEU A 234 -7.76 -2.58 -0.82
N TYR A 235 -7.52 -2.80 -2.12
CA TYR A 235 -8.23 -3.65 -3.07
C TYR A 235 -9.62 -3.15 -3.48
N GLY A 236 -10.52 -2.94 -2.53
CA GLY A 236 -11.80 -2.26 -2.74
C GLY A 236 -12.69 -2.85 -3.84
N ILE A 237 -12.69 -4.17 -4.06
CA ILE A 237 -13.31 -4.82 -5.23
C ILE A 237 -14.78 -4.44 -5.46
N GLN A 238 -15.56 -4.33 -4.40
CA GLN A 238 -16.99 -3.95 -4.44
C GLN A 238 -17.24 -2.54 -3.89
N SER A 239 -16.23 -1.67 -3.93
CA SER A 239 -16.32 -0.27 -3.46
C SER A 239 -17.41 0.53 -4.16
N ASN A 240 -17.71 0.25 -5.44
CA ASN A 240 -18.79 0.90 -6.18
C ASN A 240 -20.18 0.73 -5.52
N LEU A 241 -20.41 -0.37 -4.81
CA LEU A 241 -21.68 -0.61 -4.10
C LEU A 241 -21.87 0.28 -2.87
N VAL A 242 -20.78 0.84 -2.33
CA VAL A 242 -20.75 1.65 -1.11
C VAL A 242 -20.03 2.98 -1.30
N LYS A 243 -19.91 3.43 -2.56
CA LYS A 243 -19.16 4.65 -2.93
C LYS A 243 -19.64 5.91 -2.20
N ASN A 244 -20.94 6.03 -1.93
CA ASN A 244 -21.49 7.13 -1.16
C ASN A 244 -20.92 7.17 0.27
N LEU A 245 -20.85 6.01 0.95
CA LEU A 245 -20.24 5.91 2.28
C LEU A 245 -18.75 6.24 2.24
N ILE A 246 -18.03 5.78 1.21
CA ILE A 246 -16.60 6.08 1.04
C ILE A 246 -16.39 7.60 0.89
N LYS A 247 -17.19 8.24 0.03
CA LYS A 247 -17.16 9.69 -0.20
C LYS A 247 -17.52 10.49 1.04
N GLU A 248 -18.58 10.11 1.76
CA GLU A 248 -19.00 10.75 3.02
C GLU A 248 -17.93 10.70 4.11
N ASN A 249 -17.13 9.63 4.16
CA ASN A 249 -16.02 9.50 5.11
C ASN A 249 -14.69 10.05 4.57
N ASN A 250 -14.66 10.54 3.33
CA ASN A 250 -13.46 11.07 2.66
C ASN A 250 -12.27 10.10 2.69
N VAL A 251 -12.52 8.82 2.41
CA VAL A 251 -11.48 7.76 2.45
C VAL A 251 -11.02 7.41 1.03
N PRO A 252 -9.71 7.45 0.72
CA PRO A 252 -9.19 7.04 -0.57
C PRO A 252 -9.26 5.52 -0.77
N VAL A 253 -9.29 5.10 -2.05
CA VAL A 253 -9.33 3.68 -2.45
C VAL A 253 -8.13 3.33 -3.33
N ILE A 254 -7.36 2.33 -2.91
CA ILE A 254 -6.27 1.72 -3.69
C ILE A 254 -6.86 0.45 -4.33
N TYR A 255 -7.39 0.57 -5.54
CA TYR A 255 -8.14 -0.48 -6.21
C TYR A 255 -7.25 -1.47 -6.95
N GLY A 256 -7.57 -2.76 -6.87
CA GLY A 256 -6.88 -3.80 -7.65
C GLY A 256 -6.73 -5.12 -6.89
N PRO A 257 -5.94 -6.06 -7.41
CA PRO A 257 -5.35 -6.05 -8.75
C PRO A 257 -6.41 -6.22 -9.86
N VAL A 258 -6.35 -5.39 -10.91
CA VAL A 258 -7.36 -5.41 -12.01
C VAL A 258 -7.20 -6.62 -12.92
N MET A 259 -5.96 -6.99 -13.25
CA MET A 259 -5.63 -8.13 -14.11
C MET A 259 -5.47 -9.40 -13.30
N PHE A 260 -6.57 -9.88 -12.69
CA PHE A 260 -6.52 -11.00 -11.76
C PHE A 260 -7.71 -11.96 -11.94
N PRO A 261 -7.51 -13.29 -11.84
CA PRO A 261 -8.61 -14.24 -11.95
C PRO A 261 -9.55 -14.13 -10.74
N ARG A 262 -10.87 -14.25 -10.98
CA ARG A 262 -11.89 -14.21 -9.92
C ARG A 262 -12.10 -15.59 -9.28
N TRP A 263 -11.10 -16.09 -8.57
CA TRP A 263 -11.12 -17.43 -7.98
C TRP A 263 -11.89 -17.53 -6.65
N SER A 264 -12.28 -16.40 -6.06
CA SER A 264 -13.03 -16.35 -4.80
C SER A 264 -14.31 -15.52 -4.94
N ILE A 265 -15.24 -15.70 -4.00
CA ILE A 265 -16.49 -14.92 -3.97
C ILE A 265 -16.26 -13.43 -3.74
N GLU A 266 -15.16 -13.08 -3.07
CA GLU A 266 -14.77 -11.69 -2.78
C GLU A 266 -14.32 -10.95 -4.05
N LEU A 267 -13.85 -11.70 -5.05
CA LEU A 267 -13.40 -11.17 -6.34
C LEU A 267 -14.53 -11.10 -7.39
N LYS A 268 -15.76 -11.54 -7.08
CA LYS A 268 -16.87 -11.59 -8.05
C LYS A 268 -17.15 -10.24 -8.71
N GLY A 269 -16.92 -9.13 -7.99
CA GLY A 269 -17.14 -7.76 -8.47
C GLY A 269 -15.94 -7.11 -9.17
N LEU A 270 -14.80 -7.81 -9.31
CA LEU A 270 -13.57 -7.23 -9.87
C LEU A 270 -13.79 -6.74 -11.30
N SER A 271 -13.67 -5.45 -11.55
CA SER A 271 -13.92 -4.86 -12.87
C SER A 271 -13.13 -3.56 -13.04
N PRO A 272 -12.52 -3.31 -14.21
CA PRO A 272 -11.85 -2.05 -14.49
C PRO A 272 -12.79 -0.84 -14.48
N ASN A 273 -14.11 -1.06 -14.54
CA ASN A 273 -15.10 0.03 -14.48
C ASN A 273 -15.27 0.58 -13.05
N VAL A 274 -14.98 -0.20 -12.01
CA VAL A 274 -15.14 0.24 -10.62
C VAL A 274 -14.29 1.47 -10.29
N PRO A 275 -12.96 1.49 -10.55
CA PRO A 275 -12.17 2.69 -10.27
C PRO A 275 -12.63 3.89 -11.10
N ILE A 276 -13.11 3.69 -12.34
CA ILE A 276 -13.70 4.78 -13.16
C ILE A 276 -14.92 5.39 -12.46
N GLU A 277 -15.83 4.56 -11.93
CA GLU A 277 -16.99 5.04 -11.18
C GLU A 277 -16.59 5.84 -9.94
N LEU A 278 -15.57 5.38 -9.20
CA LEU A 278 -15.09 6.10 -8.01
C LEU A 278 -14.50 7.47 -8.36
N ILE A 279 -13.67 7.53 -9.41
CA ILE A 279 -13.05 8.77 -9.88
C ILE A 279 -14.12 9.77 -10.33
N ASN A 280 -15.13 9.32 -11.08
CA ASN A 280 -16.23 10.17 -11.53
C ASN A 280 -17.06 10.73 -10.37
N GLU A 281 -17.11 10.03 -9.23
CA GLU A 281 -17.74 10.52 -8.00
C GLU A 281 -16.83 11.46 -7.18
N GLY A 282 -15.60 11.71 -7.62
CA GLY A 282 -14.62 12.53 -6.92
C GLY A 282 -13.94 11.82 -5.75
N ILE A 283 -13.94 10.49 -5.70
CA ILE A 283 -13.23 9.71 -4.69
C ILE A 283 -11.77 9.55 -5.13
N LEU A 284 -10.82 9.97 -4.30
CA LEU A 284 -9.39 9.78 -4.55
C LEU A 284 -9.07 8.29 -4.69
N THR A 285 -8.66 7.89 -5.89
CA THR A 285 -8.51 6.48 -6.27
C THR A 285 -7.15 6.26 -6.91
N ALA A 286 -6.44 5.22 -6.45
CA ALA A 286 -5.21 4.71 -7.05
C ALA A 286 -5.43 3.28 -7.55
N LEU A 287 -4.51 2.77 -8.37
CA LEU A 287 -4.46 1.36 -8.75
C LEU A 287 -3.26 0.68 -8.07
N THR A 288 -3.38 -0.61 -7.80
CA THR A 288 -2.26 -1.44 -7.32
C THR A 288 -2.10 -2.69 -8.17
N SER A 289 -0.84 -3.15 -8.29
CA SER A 289 -0.53 -4.41 -8.97
C SER A 289 -0.95 -5.64 -8.18
N GLY A 290 -1.08 -5.51 -6.84
CA GLY A 290 -1.26 -6.64 -5.95
C GLY A 290 -0.15 -7.70 -6.08
N HIS A 291 1.05 -7.28 -6.50
CA HIS A 291 2.22 -8.16 -6.60
C HIS A 291 2.41 -8.88 -5.25
N PRO A 292 2.61 -10.22 -5.29
CA PRO A 292 2.75 -11.03 -4.09
C PRO A 292 3.90 -10.58 -3.21
#